data_AF-A0A927MBU1-F1
#
_entry.id   AF-A0A927MBU1-F1
#
_cell.length_a   1.000
_cell.length_b   1.000
_cell.length_c   1.000
_cell.angle_alpha   90.00
_cell.angle_beta   90.00
_cell.angle_gamma   90.00
#
_symmetry.space_group_name_H-M   'P 1'
#
loop_
_entity.id
_entity.type
_entity.pdbx_description
1 polymer ?
#
loop_
_entity_poly.entity_id
_entity_poly.type
_entity_poly.pdbx_seq_one_letter_code
_entity_poly.pdbx_strand_id
1 'polypeptide(L)'
;MTARVILRTDALFEVILAACCLALAVTAPRSGLWRLPDSVPPAVAGGAGLTFLAAGALLWRLSRRPGRRLLFALAAANAATAVVAGVWWGAPVDAGSGTRLLLAASVAGLAALAVSQATVAFRQPTRFHRAASR
;
A
#
# COMPACT_ATOMS: atom_id res chain seq x y z
N MET A 1 -17.29 -8.57 3.48
CA MET A 1 -16.23 -7.74 4.11
C MET A 1 -16.75 -6.32 4.29
N THR A 2 -16.58 -5.70 5.47
CA THR A 2 -17.04 -4.32 5.72
C THR A 2 -15.94 -3.30 5.37
N ALA A 3 -16.31 -2.05 5.11
CA ALA A 3 -15.35 -0.98 4.82
C ALA A 3 -14.31 -0.78 5.93
N ARG A 4 -14.71 -0.97 7.19
CA ARG A 4 -13.80 -0.94 8.34
C ARG A 4 -12.75 -2.05 8.26
N VAL A 5 -13.17 -3.27 7.93
CA VAL A 5 -12.24 -4.41 7.82
C VAL A 5 -11.24 -4.17 6.70
N ILE A 6 -11.70 -3.72 5.53
CA ILE A 6 -10.81 -3.40 4.39
C ILE A 6 -9.76 -2.35 4.77
N LEU A 7 -10.14 -1.25 5.42
CA LEU A 7 -9.17 -0.23 5.83
C LEU A 7 -8.19 -0.73 6.89
N ARG A 8 -8.60 -1.67 7.75
CA ARG A 8 -7.68 -2.30 8.71
C ARG A 8 -6.72 -3.28 8.04
N THR A 9 -7.20 -4.02 7.05
CA THR A 9 -6.36 -4.88 6.22
C THR A 9 -5.34 -4.05 5.45
N ASP A 10 -5.77 -2.93 4.86
CA ASP A 10 -4.92 -1.96 4.16
C ASP A 10 -3.86 -1.38 5.13
N ALA A 11 -4.28 -0.92 6.31
CA ALA A 11 -3.35 -0.44 7.34
C ALA A 11 -2.32 -1.50 7.77
N LEU A 12 -2.75 -2.77 7.94
CA LEU A 12 -1.84 -3.87 8.28
C LEU A 12 -0.85 -4.13 7.15
N PHE A 13 -1.31 -4.10 5.90
CA PHE A 13 -0.47 -4.29 4.73
C PHE A 13 0.60 -3.19 4.64
N GLU A 14 0.23 -1.93 4.85
CA GLU A 14 1.17 -0.80 4.95
C GLU A 14 2.21 -0.99 6.05
N VAL A 15 1.81 -1.49 7.23
CA VAL A 15 2.75 -1.78 8.34
C VAL A 15 3.71 -2.92 7.99
N ILE A 16 3.24 -3.96 7.29
CA ILE A 16 4.09 -5.05 6.82
C ILE A 16 5.09 -4.53 5.78
N LEU A 17 4.64 -3.76 4.80
CA LEU A 17 5.53 -3.12 3.82
C LEU A 17 6.55 -2.20 4.50
N ALA A 18 6.12 -1.42 5.50
CA ALA A 18 7.00 -0.58 6.30
C ALA A 18 8.09 -1.41 6.98
N ALA A 19 7.72 -2.48 7.66
CA ALA A 19 8.65 -3.38 8.33
C ALA A 19 9.65 -4.00 7.34
N CYS A 20 9.19 -4.46 6.18
CA CYS A 20 10.06 -4.99 5.13
C CYS A 20 11.03 -3.93 4.59
N CYS A 21 10.55 -2.72 4.31
CA CYS A 21 11.38 -1.62 3.82
C CYS A 21 12.44 -1.20 4.84
N LEU A 22 12.06 -1.09 6.12
CA LEU A 22 12.98 -0.79 7.21
C LEU A 22 14.00 -1.92 7.41
N ALA A 23 13.57 -3.18 7.36
CA ALA A 23 14.47 -4.33 7.45
C ALA A 23 15.48 -4.33 6.30
N LEU A 24 15.05 -4.05 5.07
CA LEU A 24 15.95 -3.91 3.92
C LEU A 24 16.93 -2.73 4.08
N ALA A 25 16.45 -1.60 4.61
CA ALA A 25 17.29 -0.43 4.88
C ALA A 25 18.36 -0.69 5.93
N VAL A 26 18.03 -1.44 6.99
CA VAL A 26 18.95 -1.76 8.09
C VAL A 26 19.93 -2.87 7.72
N THR A 27 19.44 -3.93 7.06
CA THR A 27 20.27 -5.09 6.74
C THR A 27 21.12 -4.90 5.50
N ALA A 28 20.68 -4.02 4.58
CA ALA A 28 21.32 -3.59 3.33
C ALA A 28 22.39 -4.56 2.76
N PRO A 29 22.06 -5.84 2.51
CA PRO A 29 23.07 -6.75 2.02
C PRO A 29 23.34 -6.40 0.55
N ARG A 30 24.56 -5.96 0.25
CA ARG A 30 24.99 -5.64 -1.13
C ARG A 30 25.06 -6.86 -2.05
N SER A 31 24.76 -8.05 -1.53
CA SER A 31 24.78 -9.34 -2.23
C SER A 31 23.74 -10.29 -1.65
N GLY A 32 23.20 -11.20 -2.46
CA GLY A 32 22.29 -12.26 -2.02
C GLY A 32 20.79 -11.97 -2.21
N LEU A 33 19.95 -12.73 -1.51
CA LEU A 33 18.50 -12.77 -1.74
C LEU A 33 17.80 -11.43 -1.50
N TRP A 34 18.26 -10.66 -0.51
CA TRP A 34 17.66 -9.38 -0.08
C TRP A 34 18.39 -8.16 -0.63
N ARG A 35 19.21 -8.35 -1.68
CA ARG A 35 19.93 -7.25 -2.32
C ARG A 35 18.94 -6.22 -2.90
N LEU A 36 19.16 -4.96 -2.56
CA LEU A 36 18.52 -3.81 -3.20
C LEU A 36 19.26 -3.47 -4.50
N PRO A 37 18.57 -2.97 -5.54
CA PRO A 37 19.23 -2.41 -6.72
C PRO A 37 20.18 -1.29 -6.32
N ASP A 38 21.32 -1.18 -7.02
CA ASP A 38 22.35 -0.19 -6.71
C ASP A 38 21.85 1.27 -6.84
N SER A 39 20.78 1.47 -7.63
CA SER A 39 20.08 2.75 -7.78
C SER A 39 19.17 3.12 -6.60
N VAL A 40 18.96 2.24 -5.62
CA VAL A 40 18.09 2.47 -4.46
C VAL A 40 18.94 2.52 -3.18
N PRO A 41 19.30 3.72 -2.70
CA PRO A 41 20.01 3.87 -1.44
C PRO A 41 19.20 3.32 -0.25
N PRO A 42 19.84 2.74 0.77
CA PRO A 42 19.15 2.28 1.98
C PRO A 42 18.30 3.37 2.65
N ALA A 43 18.74 4.64 2.58
CA ALA A 43 17.98 5.77 3.09
C ALA A 43 16.62 5.96 2.39
N VAL A 44 16.54 5.66 1.08
CA VAL A 44 15.28 5.72 0.32
C VAL A 44 14.33 4.61 0.78
N ALA A 45 14.84 3.38 0.94
CA ALA A 45 14.05 2.28 1.51
C ALA A 45 13.58 2.60 2.94
N GLY A 46 14.43 3.19 3.78
CA GLY A 46 14.09 3.62 5.13
C GLY A 46 13.01 4.70 5.15
N GLY A 47 13.15 5.73 4.31
CA GLY A 47 12.17 6.80 4.17
C GLY A 47 10.81 6.31 3.65
N ALA A 48 10.81 5.38 2.68
CA ALA A 48 9.60 4.70 2.23
C ALA A 48 8.95 3.92 3.37
N GLY A 49 9.73 3.18 4.15
CA GLY A 49 9.24 2.44 5.31
C GLY A 49 8.56 3.33 6.35
N LEU A 50 9.16 4.47 6.70
CA LEU A 50 8.54 5.46 7.61
C LEU A 50 7.24 6.05 7.04
N THR A 51 7.21 6.29 5.72
CA THR A 51 6.02 6.80 5.03
C THR A 51 4.87 5.79 5.09
N PHE A 52 5.13 4.51 4.81
CA PHE A 52 4.13 3.44 4.93
C PHE A 52 3.67 3.25 6.37
N LEU A 53 4.56 3.38 7.37
CA LEU A 53 4.16 3.30 8.77
C LEU A 53 3.19 4.42 9.17
N ALA A 54 3.48 5.66 8.73
CA ALA A 54 2.60 6.81 8.93
C ALA A 54 1.25 6.64 8.22
N ALA A 55 1.27 6.12 6.97
CA ALA A 55 0.07 5.80 6.22
C ALA A 55 -0.78 4.74 6.94
N GLY A 56 -0.17 3.65 7.42
CA GLY A 56 -0.83 2.60 8.19
C GLY A 56 -1.50 3.13 9.46
N ALA A 57 -0.81 3.99 10.22
CA ALA A 57 -1.38 4.65 11.40
C ALA A 57 -2.58 5.55 11.04
N LEU A 58 -2.47 6.32 9.96
CA LEU A 58 -3.56 7.17 9.46
C LEU A 58 -4.77 6.33 9.01
N LEU A 59 -4.56 5.29 8.22
CA LEU A 59 -5.60 4.37 7.76
C LEU A 59 -6.31 3.68 8.92
N TRP A 60 -5.56 3.26 9.94
CA TRP A 60 -6.13 2.69 11.15
C TRP A 60 -7.07 3.68 11.85
N ARG A 61 -6.65 4.94 11.98
CA ARG A 61 -7.49 6.02 12.54
C ARG A 61 -8.75 6.25 11.68
N LEU A 62 -8.60 6.31 10.36
CA LEU A 62 -9.71 6.55 9.41
C LEU A 62 -10.69 5.36 9.34
N SER A 63 -10.26 4.14 9.65
CA SER A 63 -11.12 2.94 9.71
C SER A 63 -12.30 3.05 10.67
N ARG A 64 -12.24 3.98 11.64
CA ARG A 64 -13.32 4.24 12.59
C ARG A 64 -14.57 4.80 11.90
N ARG A 65 -14.39 5.61 10.86
CA ARG A 65 -15.46 6.29 10.10
C ARG A 65 -15.18 6.21 8.58
N PRO A 66 -15.31 5.01 7.97
CA PRO A 66 -15.02 4.83 6.54
C PRO A 66 -16.03 5.59 5.69
N GLY A 67 -15.54 6.50 4.84
CA GLY A 67 -16.33 7.22 3.84
C GLY A 67 -16.12 6.69 2.42
N ARG A 68 -17.16 6.76 1.58
CA ARG A 68 -17.10 6.30 0.18
C ARG A 68 -15.99 6.98 -0.63
N ARG A 69 -15.83 8.31 -0.48
CA ARG A 69 -14.77 9.09 -1.16
C ARG A 69 -13.37 8.62 -0.76
N LEU A 70 -13.17 8.34 0.52
CA LEU A 70 -11.90 7.82 1.03
C LEU A 70 -11.59 6.46 0.40
N LEU A 71 -12.55 5.54 0.34
CA LEU A 71 -12.35 4.23 -0.27
C LEU A 71 -11.98 4.34 -1.76
N PHE A 72 -12.60 5.24 -2.53
CA PHE A 72 -12.19 5.47 -3.92
C PHE A 72 -10.80 6.09 -4.04
N ALA A 73 -10.47 7.05 -3.19
CA ALA A 73 -9.14 7.67 -3.19
C ALA A 73 -8.04 6.63 -2.90
N LEU A 74 -8.28 5.75 -1.91
CA LEU A 74 -7.36 4.66 -1.59
C LEU A 74 -7.30 3.61 -2.70
N ALA A 75 -8.43 3.26 -3.31
CA ALA A 75 -8.45 2.33 -4.43
C ALA A 75 -7.60 2.86 -5.60
N ALA A 76 -7.72 4.14 -5.92
CA ALA A 76 -6.92 4.79 -6.95
C ALA A 76 -5.44 4.87 -6.58
N ALA A 77 -5.13 5.20 -5.32
CA ALA A 77 -3.75 5.25 -4.83
C ALA A 77 -3.08 3.87 -4.88
N ASN A 78 -3.75 2.83 -4.36
CA ASN A 78 -3.25 1.45 -4.38
C ASN A 78 -3.10 0.92 -5.81
N ALA A 79 -4.04 1.22 -6.71
CA ALA A 79 -3.92 0.86 -8.13
C ALA A 79 -2.72 1.55 -8.79
N ALA A 80 -2.53 2.85 -8.56
CA ALA A 80 -1.39 3.60 -9.10
C ALA A 80 -0.06 3.04 -8.57
N THR A 81 0.04 2.79 -7.26
CA THR A 81 1.24 2.18 -6.65
C THR A 81 1.49 0.78 -7.20
N ALA A 82 0.44 -0.04 -7.41
CA ALA A 82 0.58 -1.36 -8.00
C ALA A 82 1.12 -1.31 -9.43
N VAL A 83 0.64 -0.36 -10.25
CA VAL A 83 1.13 -0.17 -11.63
C VAL A 83 2.59 0.26 -11.62
N VAL A 84 2.95 1.26 -10.81
CA VAL A 84 4.34 1.75 -10.71
C VAL A 84 5.27 0.63 -10.23
N ALA A 85 4.88 -0.11 -9.19
CA ALA A 85 5.63 -1.24 -8.67
C ALA A 85 5.72 -2.40 -9.68
N GLY A 86 4.67 -2.65 -10.46
CA GLY A 86 4.63 -3.66 -11.51
C GLY A 86 5.55 -3.33 -12.69
N VAL A 87 5.58 -2.06 -13.12
CA VAL A 87 6.52 -1.56 -14.12
C VAL A 87 7.96 -1.74 -13.62
N TRP A 88 8.22 -1.40 -12.36
CA TRP A 88 9.54 -1.58 -11.76
C TRP A 88 9.93 -3.06 -11.63
N TRP A 89 8.98 -3.94 -11.32
CA TRP A 89 9.20 -5.39 -11.27
C TRP A 89 9.61 -5.97 -12.63
N GLY A 90 8.98 -5.50 -13.71
CA GLY A 90 9.30 -5.90 -15.08
C GLY A 90 10.60 -5.30 -15.63
N ALA A 91 11.17 -4.30 -14.97
CA ALA A 91 12.43 -3.72 -15.40
C ALA A 91 13.62 -4.67 -15.12
N PRO A 92 14.63 -4.70 -16.00
CA PRO A 92 15.89 -5.43 -15.76
C PRO A 92 16.73 -4.67 -14.72
N VAL A 93 16.34 -4.79 -13.45
CA VAL A 93 17.09 -4.28 -12.30
C VAL A 93 17.77 -5.42 -11.54
N ASP A 94 19.01 -5.18 -11.12
CA ASP A 94 19.83 -6.09 -10.32
C ASP A 94 19.34 -6.16 -8.86
N ALA A 95 18.13 -6.67 -8.67
CA ALA A 95 17.56 -6.96 -7.36
C ALA A 95 17.73 -8.44 -7.01
N GLY A 96 17.96 -8.72 -5.73
CA GLY A 96 17.92 -10.09 -5.20
C GLY A 96 16.55 -10.73 -5.40
N SER A 97 16.49 -12.06 -5.52
CA SER A 97 15.24 -12.79 -5.77
C SER A 97 14.21 -12.62 -4.65
N GLY A 98 14.65 -12.46 -3.40
CA GLY A 98 13.79 -12.15 -2.26
C GLY A 98 13.16 -10.76 -2.37
N THR A 99 13.95 -9.74 -2.74
CA THR A 99 13.45 -8.39 -3.04
C THR A 99 12.43 -8.40 -4.19
N ARG A 100 12.70 -9.16 -5.26
CA ARG A 100 11.77 -9.31 -6.39
C ARG A 100 10.48 -10.02 -6.01
N LEU A 101 10.55 -11.06 -5.18
CA LEU A 101 9.37 -11.75 -4.67
C LEU A 101 8.52 -10.83 -3.80
N LEU A 102 9.15 -10.08 -2.90
CA LEU A 102 8.48 -9.08 -2.06
C LEU A 102 7.78 -8.03 -2.92
N LEU A 103 8.46 -7.52 -3.96
CA LEU A 103 7.88 -6.56 -4.89
C LEU A 103 6.66 -7.15 -5.64
N ALA A 104 6.77 -8.38 -6.15
CA ALA A 104 5.66 -9.06 -6.81
C ALA A 104 4.46 -9.27 -5.89
N ALA A 105 4.71 -9.72 -4.65
CA ALA A 105 3.69 -9.87 -3.62
C ALA A 105 3.04 -8.52 -3.26
N SER A 106 3.84 -7.45 -3.23
CA SER A 106 3.36 -6.09 -2.99
C SER A 106 2.41 -5.61 -4.09
N VAL A 107 2.80 -5.82 -5.36
CA VAL A 107 1.96 -5.52 -6.53
C VAL A 107 0.63 -6.26 -6.46
N ALA A 108 0.66 -7.57 -6.22
CA ALA A 108 -0.54 -8.39 -6.12
C ALA A 108 -1.45 -7.95 -4.96
N GLY A 109 -0.86 -7.68 -3.79
CA GLY A 109 -1.59 -7.20 -2.61
C GLY A 109 -2.25 -5.85 -2.83
N LEU A 110 -1.52 -4.88 -3.38
CA LEU A 110 -2.05 -3.55 -3.70
C LEU A 110 -3.18 -3.60 -4.74
N ALA A 111 -3.02 -4.41 -5.79
CA ALA A 111 -4.06 -4.61 -6.79
C ALA A 111 -5.34 -5.22 -6.19
N ALA A 112 -5.18 -6.25 -5.33
CA ALA A 112 -6.30 -6.88 -4.65
C ALA A 112 -7.02 -5.91 -3.68
N LEU A 113 -6.26 -5.08 -2.95
CA LEU A 113 -6.80 -4.04 -2.08
C LEU A 113 -7.55 -2.97 -2.88
N ALA A 114 -6.99 -2.51 -4.00
CA ALA A 114 -7.63 -1.54 -4.88
C ALA A 114 -8.99 -2.03 -5.38
N VAL A 115 -9.06 -3.27 -5.90
CA VAL A 115 -10.31 -3.89 -6.36
C VAL A 115 -11.32 -4.03 -5.22
N SER A 116 -10.86 -4.47 -4.05
CA SER A 116 -11.72 -4.66 -2.86
C SER A 116 -12.31 -3.34 -2.37
N GLN A 117 -11.49 -2.28 -2.29
CA GLN A 117 -11.89 -0.94 -1.89
C GLN A 117 -12.88 -0.33 -2.89
N ALA A 118 -12.61 -0.42 -4.19
CA ALA A 118 -13.53 0.04 -5.23
C ALA A 118 -14.88 -0.69 -5.14
N THR A 119 -14.86 -2.02 -5.02
CA THR A 119 -16.06 -2.85 -4.90
C THR A 119 -16.91 -2.45 -3.70
N VAL A 120 -16.30 -2.23 -2.54
CA VAL A 120 -17.04 -1.78 -1.34
C VAL A 120 -17.50 -0.33 -1.47
N ALA A 121 -16.73 0.55 -2.10
CA ALA A 121 -17.12 1.94 -2.35
C ALA A 121 -18.37 2.02 -3.26
N PHE A 122 -18.46 1.16 -4.29
CA PHE A 122 -19.65 1.08 -5.16
C PHE A 122 -20.90 0.59 -4.43
N ARG A 123 -20.74 -0.27 -3.41
CA ARG A 123 -21.87 -0.79 -2.61
C ARG A 123 -22.34 0.19 -1.52
N GLN A 124 -21.60 1.26 -1.24
CA GLN A 124 -22.02 2.25 -0.24
C GLN A 124 -23.00 3.27 -0.83
N PRO A 125 -24.20 3.43 -0.26
CA PRO A 125 -25.13 4.47 -0.71
C PRO A 125 -24.52 5.85 -0.52
N THR A 126 -24.65 6.73 -1.52
CA THR A 126 -24.39 8.16 -1.35
C THR A 126 -25.36 8.67 -0.30
N ARG A 127 -24.86 8.98 0.91
CA ARG A 127 -25.61 9.80 1.85
C ARG A 127 -25.73 11.19 1.24
N PHE A 128 -26.75 11.39 0.40
CA PHE A 128 -27.20 12.73 0.10
C PHE A 128 -27.61 13.34 1.44
N HIS A 129 -26.88 14.36 1.88
CA HIS A 129 -27.38 15.25 2.90
C HIS A 129 -28.72 15.77 2.37
N ARG A 130 -29.83 15.21 2.86
CA ARG A 130 -31.11 15.89 2.82
C ARG A 130 -30.89 17.16 3.64
N ALA A 131 -30.55 18.24 2.95
CA ALA A 131 -30.75 19.58 3.47
C ALA A 131 -32.25 19.65 3.77
N ALA A 132 -32.59 19.56 5.05
CA ALA A 132 -33.93 19.83 5.51
C ALA A 132 -34.17 21.32 5.23
N SER A 133 -34.91 21.60 4.16
CA SER A 133 -35.59 22.87 3.98
C SER A 133 -36.47 23.09 5.21
N ARG A 134 -36.05 24.04 6.06
CA ARG A 134 -36.91 24.68 7.05
C ARG A 134 -37.58 25.87 6.39
#